data_AF-A0A359M3L4-F1
#
_entry.id   AF-A0A359M3L4-F1
#
_cell.length_a   1.000
_cell.length_b   1.000
_cell.length_c   1.000
_cell.angle_alpha   90.00
_cell.angle_beta   90.00
_cell.angle_gamma   90.00
#
_symmetry.space_group_name_H-M   'P 1'
#
loop_
_entity.id
_entity.type
_entity.pdbx_description
1 polymer ?
#
loop_
_entity_poly.entity_id
_entity_poly.type
_entity_poly.pdbx_seq_one_letter_code
_entity_poly.pdbx_strand_id
1 'polypeptide(L)'
;MEIIGDRKFVEIPGSDTHELPPLLVRASAEVNRLDKVMNLANELVDAEDMIPGLPIDDIADPASVERRKMDLAVNLVEQYLQFVTAWQWGDGILEWIRQCETTFEFTARLRNLLRPDVWPHAGRSSFVTLLTDKAVSASGLPLERAVGMRLTFRQPPPISCFSNQFLFYLNLPVAQSAYETWAHMSPPNFSLPPERFSFQVVKM
;
A
#
# COMPACT_ATOMS: atom_id res chain seq x y z
N MET A 1 1.38 -9.26 24.88
CA MET A 1 0.43 -8.75 23.88
C MET A 1 -0.45 -7.73 24.55
N GLU A 2 -0.23 -6.44 24.29
CA GLU A 2 -1.19 -5.40 24.67
C GLU A 2 -2.23 -5.35 23.56
N ILE A 3 -3.45 -5.82 23.88
CA ILE A 3 -4.57 -5.78 22.95
C ILE A 3 -5.06 -4.33 22.95
N ILE A 4 -4.61 -3.55 21.97
CA ILE A 4 -5.04 -2.16 21.79
C ILE A 4 -6.48 -2.17 21.25
N GLY A 5 -7.45 -1.94 22.14
CA GLY A 5 -8.81 -1.52 21.80
C GLY A 5 -9.94 -2.52 22.04
N ASP A 6 -11.17 -2.00 22.06
CA ASP A 6 -12.47 -2.67 22.26
C ASP A 6 -12.88 -3.56 21.04
N ARG A 7 -11.90 -4.21 20.40
CA ARG A 7 -12.05 -4.93 19.13
C ARG A 7 -12.58 -6.34 19.38
N LYS A 8 -13.69 -6.68 18.72
CA LYS A 8 -14.33 -8.01 18.84
C LYS A 8 -13.75 -8.98 17.81
N PHE A 9 -13.47 -10.21 18.23
CA PHE A 9 -12.94 -11.28 17.37
C PHE A 9 -14.02 -12.33 17.05
N VAL A 10 -13.92 -12.97 15.88
CA VAL A 10 -14.79 -14.11 15.58
C VAL A 10 -14.35 -15.32 16.40
N GLU A 11 -15.31 -16.00 17.02
CA GLU A 11 -15.04 -17.26 17.72
C GLU A 11 -14.87 -18.39 16.70
N ILE A 12 -13.69 -19.02 16.71
CA ILE A 12 -13.38 -20.18 15.88
C ILE A 12 -13.44 -21.42 16.76
N PRO A 13 -14.34 -22.38 16.50
CA PRO A 13 -14.46 -23.58 17.33
C PRO A 13 -13.17 -24.42 17.28
N GLY A 14 -12.77 -24.93 18.45
CA GLY A 14 -11.52 -25.68 18.63
C GLY A 14 -10.33 -24.82 19.03
N SER A 15 -9.20 -25.46 19.33
CA SER A 15 -7.92 -24.82 19.71
C SER A 15 -6.88 -24.81 18.59
N ASP A 16 -7.26 -25.28 17.40
CA ASP A 16 -6.33 -25.47 16.29
C ASP A 16 -5.90 -24.11 15.70
N THR A 17 -4.64 -24.04 15.26
CA THR A 17 -4.09 -22.94 14.45
C THR A 17 -4.29 -23.26 12.97
N HIS A 18 -4.76 -22.28 12.19
CA HIS A 18 -5.01 -22.40 10.77
C HIS A 18 -3.90 -21.75 9.95
N GLU A 19 -3.35 -22.51 9.00
CA GLU A 19 -2.35 -22.01 8.07
C GLU A 19 -3.04 -21.29 6.90
N LEU A 20 -2.70 -20.02 6.69
CA LEU A 20 -3.13 -19.24 5.54
C LEU A 20 -2.07 -19.34 4.42
N PRO A 21 -2.47 -19.10 3.16
CA PRO A 21 -1.53 -18.97 2.05
C PRO A 21 -0.39 -17.99 2.36
N PRO A 22 0.81 -18.17 1.78
CA PRO A 22 1.90 -17.22 1.95
C PRO A 22 1.57 -15.88 1.30
N LEU A 23 1.90 -14.78 1.97
CA LEU A 23 1.82 -13.44 1.42
C LEU A 23 3.02 -13.20 0.49
N LEU A 24 2.75 -13.14 -0.81
CA LEU A 24 3.76 -12.87 -1.84
C LEU A 24 3.86 -11.37 -2.08
N VAL A 25 5.06 -10.81 -1.86
CA VAL A 25 5.34 -9.38 -2.07
C VAL A 25 6.45 -9.25 -3.10
N ARG A 26 6.24 -8.43 -4.13
CA ARG A 26 7.29 -8.13 -5.12
C ARG A 26 8.38 -7.29 -4.47
N ALA A 27 9.63 -7.74 -4.54
CA ALA A 27 10.80 -6.96 -4.18
C ALA A 27 11.05 -5.85 -5.23
N SER A 28 11.68 -4.78 -4.76
CA SER A 28 11.91 -3.49 -5.44
C SER A 28 12.21 -3.56 -6.94
N ALA A 29 11.79 -2.50 -7.66
CA ALA A 29 12.03 -2.34 -9.09
C ALA A 29 13.51 -2.46 -9.47
N GLU A 30 13.80 -3.26 -10.48
CA GLU A 30 15.13 -3.50 -11.06
C GLU A 30 15.87 -2.19 -11.39
N VAL A 31 17.21 -2.18 -11.20
CA VAL A 31 18.10 -1.03 -11.45
C VAL A 31 17.91 -0.39 -12.83
N ASN A 32 17.61 -1.20 -13.87
CA ASN A 32 17.36 -0.71 -15.23
C ASN A 32 16.10 0.17 -15.38
N ARG A 33 15.15 0.06 -14.44
CA ARG A 33 14.00 0.97 -14.38
C ARG A 33 14.38 2.30 -13.73
N LEU A 34 15.34 2.30 -12.82
CA LEU A 34 15.77 3.50 -12.10
C LEU A 34 16.36 4.55 -13.05
N ASP A 35 17.27 4.15 -13.94
CA ASP A 35 17.90 5.07 -14.91
C ASP A 35 16.86 5.70 -15.86
N LYS A 36 15.87 4.91 -16.31
CA LYS A 36 14.77 5.41 -17.15
C LYS A 36 13.87 6.37 -16.40
N VAL A 37 13.55 6.05 -15.15
CA VAL A 37 12.71 6.88 -14.27
C VAL A 37 13.43 8.19 -13.93
N MET A 38 14.75 8.16 -13.76
CA MET A 38 15.58 9.36 -13.55
C MET A 38 15.60 10.28 -14.78
N ASN A 39 15.77 9.71 -15.98
CA ASN A 39 15.72 10.51 -17.21
C ASN A 39 14.35 11.19 -17.40
N LEU A 40 13.27 10.44 -17.18
CA LEU A 40 11.92 10.98 -17.23
C LEU A 40 11.66 12.04 -16.16
N ALA A 41 12.25 11.89 -14.96
CA ALA A 41 12.17 12.90 -13.92
C ALA A 41 12.88 14.18 -14.33
N ASN A 42 14.09 14.10 -14.90
CA ASN A 42 14.82 15.28 -15.37
C ASN A 42 14.03 16.03 -16.46
N GLU A 43 13.51 15.32 -17.47
CA GLU A 43 12.68 15.92 -18.54
C GLU A 43 11.46 16.65 -17.96
N LEU A 44 10.87 16.10 -16.90
CA LEU A 44 9.70 16.64 -16.24
C LEU A 44 10.01 17.91 -15.45
N VAL A 45 11.12 17.92 -14.71
CA VAL A 45 11.59 19.10 -13.98
C VAL A 45 11.93 20.24 -14.94
N ASP A 46 12.47 19.91 -16.11
CA ASP A 46 12.75 20.89 -17.15
C ASP A 46 11.48 21.42 -17.83
N ALA A 47 10.44 20.60 -18.01
CA ALA A 47 9.21 20.98 -18.68
C ALA A 47 8.27 21.85 -17.84
N GLU A 48 8.23 21.68 -16.51
CA GLU A 48 7.25 22.34 -15.65
C GLU A 48 7.74 23.63 -14.97
N ASP A 49 8.97 24.08 -15.27
CA ASP A 49 9.59 25.28 -14.70
C ASP A 49 9.37 25.37 -13.18
N MET A 50 9.50 24.23 -12.50
CA MET A 50 9.20 24.04 -11.07
C MET A 50 10.09 24.87 -10.13
N ILE A 51 11.10 25.54 -10.68
CA ILE A 51 11.90 26.56 -10.01
C ILE A 51 11.37 27.91 -10.49
N PRO A 52 10.70 28.70 -9.63
CA PRO A 52 10.32 30.06 -9.99
C PRO A 52 11.54 30.79 -10.53
N GLY A 53 11.42 31.40 -11.72
CA GLY A 53 12.46 32.27 -12.25
C GLY A 53 12.88 33.25 -11.16
N LEU A 54 14.14 33.18 -10.75
CA LEU A 54 14.69 34.09 -9.75
C LEU A 54 14.50 35.53 -10.25
N PRO A 55 14.17 36.49 -9.36
CA PRO A 55 14.08 37.88 -9.77
C PRO A 55 15.38 38.29 -10.46
N ILE A 56 15.22 39.07 -11.54
CA ILE A 56 16.23 39.44 -12.55
C ILE A 56 17.52 40.05 -11.95
N ASP A 57 17.52 40.40 -10.66
CA ASP A 57 18.65 41.01 -9.95
C ASP A 57 19.65 40.01 -9.34
N ASP A 58 19.31 38.73 -9.20
CA ASP A 58 20.27 37.71 -8.77
C ASP A 58 20.86 37.01 -10.00
N ILE A 59 22.14 37.27 -10.28
CA ILE A 59 22.95 36.47 -11.22
C ILE A 59 23.10 35.07 -10.60
N ALA A 60 22.07 34.24 -10.72
CA ALA A 60 22.13 32.86 -10.34
C ALA A 60 23.13 32.17 -11.26
N ASP A 61 24.22 31.66 -10.69
CA ASP A 61 25.17 30.82 -11.41
C ASP A 61 24.38 29.69 -12.11
N PRO A 62 24.45 29.54 -13.45
CA PRO A 62 23.72 28.50 -14.16
C PRO A 62 23.99 27.10 -13.58
N ALA A 63 25.19 26.85 -13.05
CA ALA A 63 25.52 25.59 -12.39
C ALA A 63 24.74 25.37 -11.08
N SER A 64 24.33 26.44 -10.39
CA SER A 64 23.52 26.34 -9.17
C SER A 64 22.06 26.00 -9.46
N VAL A 65 21.52 26.48 -10.58
CA VAL A 65 20.16 26.16 -11.05
C VAL A 65 20.10 24.69 -11.49
N GLU A 66 21.10 24.24 -12.25
CA GLU A 66 21.20 22.85 -12.71
C GLU A 66 21.30 21.85 -11.54
N ARG A 67 22.07 22.18 -10.49
CA ARG A 67 22.11 21.37 -9.26
C ARG A 67 20.75 21.25 -8.58
N ARG A 68 20.02 22.36 -8.43
CA ARG A 68 18.68 22.35 -7.82
C ARG A 68 17.68 21.51 -8.63
N LYS A 69 17.76 21.56 -9.96
CA LYS A 69 16.94 20.71 -10.84
C LYS A 69 17.24 19.24 -10.63
N MET A 70 18.53 18.88 -10.57
CA MET A 70 18.95 17.50 -10.31
C MET A 70 18.47 17.02 -8.93
N ASP A 71 18.62 17.83 -7.89
CA ASP A 71 18.13 17.50 -6.53
C ASP A 71 16.60 17.29 -6.53
N LEU A 72 15.85 18.11 -7.27
CA LEU A 72 14.40 17.98 -7.38
C LEU A 72 14.01 16.71 -8.14
N ALA A 73 14.72 16.37 -9.22
CA ALA A 73 14.51 15.14 -9.96
C ALA A 73 14.77 13.91 -9.09
N VAL A 74 15.85 13.90 -8.29
CA VAL A 74 16.14 12.82 -7.33
C VAL A 74 14.99 12.65 -6.33
N ASN A 75 14.53 13.74 -5.72
CA ASN A 75 13.40 13.70 -4.79
C ASN A 75 12.13 13.14 -5.45
N LEU A 76 11.86 13.51 -6.70
CA LEU A 76 10.71 13.04 -7.46
C LEU A 76 10.79 11.54 -7.75
N VAL A 77 11.97 11.04 -8.14
CA VAL A 77 12.22 9.60 -8.34
C VAL A 77 12.02 8.83 -7.03
N GLU A 78 12.59 9.30 -5.93
CA GLU A 78 12.47 8.64 -4.63
C GLU A 78 11.01 8.51 -4.19
N GLN A 79 10.24 9.60 -4.27
CA GLN A 79 8.83 9.59 -3.91
C GLN A 79 8.01 8.69 -4.84
N TYR A 80 8.32 8.67 -6.14
CA TYR A 80 7.69 7.77 -7.10
C TYR A 80 7.98 6.29 -6.77
N LEU A 81 9.21 5.93 -6.42
CA LEU A 81 9.56 4.56 -6.04
C LEU A 81 8.87 4.14 -4.75
N GLN A 82 8.78 5.04 -3.76
CA GLN A 82 8.02 4.79 -2.53
C GLN A 82 6.54 4.53 -2.86
N PHE A 83 5.95 5.32 -3.75
CA PHE A 83 4.59 5.10 -4.25
C PHE A 83 4.45 3.72 -4.89
N VAL A 84 5.35 3.36 -5.81
CA VAL A 84 5.27 2.09 -6.54
C VAL A 84 5.40 0.92 -5.58
N THR A 85 6.29 1.04 -4.58
CA THR A 85 6.46 0.04 -3.52
C THR A 85 5.18 -0.10 -2.70
N ALA A 86 4.57 1.01 -2.27
CA ALA A 86 3.29 0.99 -1.56
C ALA A 86 2.18 0.32 -2.37
N TRP A 87 2.10 0.64 -3.67
CA TRP A 87 1.13 0.06 -4.58
C TRP A 87 1.34 -1.46 -4.76
N GLN A 88 2.58 -1.92 -4.90
CA GLN A 88 2.93 -3.34 -5.02
C GLN A 88 2.56 -4.13 -3.77
N TRP A 89 2.79 -3.55 -2.59
CA TRP A 89 2.32 -4.12 -1.33
C TRP A 89 0.79 -4.24 -1.30
N GLY A 90 0.07 -3.18 -1.70
CA GLY A 90 -1.39 -3.22 -1.80
C GLY A 90 -1.90 -4.30 -2.75
N ASP A 91 -1.26 -4.47 -3.91
CA ASP A 91 -1.59 -5.52 -4.89
C ASP A 91 -1.37 -6.92 -4.30
N GLY A 92 -0.21 -7.16 -3.67
CA GLY A 92 0.09 -8.42 -3.00
C GLY A 92 -0.88 -8.74 -1.86
N ILE A 93 -1.23 -7.75 -1.03
CA ILE A 93 -2.18 -7.92 0.07
C ILE A 93 -3.58 -8.27 -0.47
N LEU A 94 -4.10 -7.54 -1.47
CA LEU A 94 -5.43 -7.83 -2.00
C LEU A 94 -5.51 -9.20 -2.68
N GLU A 95 -4.46 -9.60 -3.38
CA GLU A 95 -4.38 -10.95 -3.97
C GLU A 95 -4.27 -12.03 -2.88
N TRP A 96 -3.49 -11.78 -1.83
CA TRP A 96 -3.41 -12.67 -0.67
C TRP A 96 -4.76 -12.82 0.04
N ILE A 97 -5.51 -11.73 0.22
CA ILE A 97 -6.88 -11.78 0.76
C ILE A 97 -7.76 -12.68 -0.10
N ARG A 98 -7.69 -12.54 -1.44
CA ARG A 98 -8.45 -13.40 -2.37
C ARG A 98 -8.08 -14.88 -2.23
N GLN A 99 -6.80 -15.18 -2.02
CA GLN A 99 -6.32 -16.56 -1.78
C GLN A 99 -6.80 -17.10 -0.42
N CYS A 100 -6.80 -16.27 0.62
CA CYS A 100 -7.36 -16.61 1.93
C CYS A 100 -8.87 -16.89 1.84
N GLU A 101 -9.63 -16.05 1.14
CA GLU A 101 -11.07 -16.25 0.88
C GLU A 101 -11.33 -17.60 0.21
N THR A 102 -10.56 -17.90 -0.84
CA THR A 102 -10.62 -19.20 -1.53
C THR A 102 -10.36 -20.36 -0.56
N THR A 103 -9.31 -20.24 0.28
CA THR A 103 -8.95 -21.26 1.28
C THR A 103 -10.07 -21.48 2.32
N PHE A 104 -10.72 -20.41 2.76
CA PHE A 104 -11.84 -20.47 3.69
C PHE A 104 -13.07 -21.12 3.07
N GLU A 105 -13.34 -20.87 1.79
CA GLU A 105 -14.44 -21.51 1.07
C GLU A 105 -14.28 -23.03 1.02
N PHE A 106 -13.07 -23.53 0.81
CA PHE A 106 -12.80 -24.97 0.80
C PHE A 106 -12.73 -25.61 2.20
N THR A 107 -12.46 -24.82 3.24
CA THR A 107 -12.33 -25.31 4.62
C THR A 107 -13.64 -25.19 5.37
N ALA A 108 -14.36 -26.31 5.57
CA ALA A 108 -15.70 -26.32 6.19
C ALA A 108 -15.81 -25.58 7.53
N ARG A 109 -14.75 -25.59 8.37
CA ARG A 109 -14.70 -24.90 9.66
C ARG A 109 -14.57 -23.37 9.54
N LEU A 110 -13.96 -22.88 8.47
CA LEU A 110 -13.66 -21.46 8.25
C LEU A 110 -14.66 -20.79 7.31
N ARG A 111 -15.37 -21.58 6.50
CA ARG A 111 -16.34 -21.12 5.49
C ARG A 111 -17.37 -20.13 6.03
N ASN A 112 -17.85 -20.35 7.25
CA ASN A 112 -18.87 -19.50 7.86
C ASN A 112 -18.31 -18.17 8.38
N LEU A 113 -16.99 -18.06 8.58
CA LEU A 113 -16.36 -16.87 9.16
C LEU A 113 -16.35 -15.68 8.19
N LEU A 114 -16.45 -15.90 6.88
CA LEU A 114 -16.45 -14.83 5.86
C LEU A 114 -17.81 -14.62 5.20
N ARG A 115 -18.86 -15.35 5.63
CA ARG A 115 -20.19 -15.24 5.03
C ARG A 115 -20.92 -14.04 5.62
N PRO A 116 -21.29 -13.02 4.83
CA PRO A 116 -22.01 -11.86 5.34
C PRO A 116 -23.39 -12.21 5.92
N ASP A 117 -24.00 -13.30 5.43
CA ASP A 117 -25.31 -13.77 5.88
C ASP A 117 -25.29 -14.49 7.24
N VAL A 118 -24.10 -14.78 7.79
CA VAL A 118 -23.93 -15.51 9.05
C VAL A 118 -23.26 -14.59 10.06
N TRP A 119 -23.84 -14.49 11.25
CA TRP A 119 -23.26 -13.74 12.37
C TRP A 119 -22.72 -14.70 13.42
N PRO A 120 -21.52 -14.47 13.99
CA PRO A 120 -20.53 -13.43 13.67
C PRO A 120 -19.69 -13.75 12.41
N HIS A 121 -19.37 -12.74 11.61
CA HIS A 121 -18.41 -12.85 10.49
C HIS A 121 -17.32 -11.78 10.55
N ALA A 122 -16.21 -12.11 9.90
CA ALA A 122 -15.11 -11.22 9.62
C ALA A 122 -15.23 -10.68 8.19
N GLY A 123 -15.00 -9.37 8.03
CA GLY A 123 -14.92 -8.74 6.72
C GLY A 123 -13.50 -8.73 6.18
N ARG A 124 -13.33 -8.28 4.94
CA ARG A 124 -12.04 -8.29 4.23
C ARG A 124 -10.98 -7.42 4.91
N SER A 125 -11.40 -6.32 5.55
CA SER A 125 -10.51 -5.46 6.34
C SER A 125 -9.89 -6.17 7.55
N SER A 126 -10.49 -7.26 8.05
CA SER A 126 -9.93 -8.06 9.14
C SER A 126 -8.60 -8.72 8.78
N PHE A 127 -8.35 -9.01 7.49
CA PHE A 127 -7.06 -9.53 7.03
C PHE A 127 -5.97 -8.48 7.10
N VAL A 128 -6.28 -7.23 6.76
CA VAL A 128 -5.33 -6.12 6.88
C VAL A 128 -5.01 -5.88 8.35
N THR A 129 -6.03 -5.88 9.21
CA THR A 129 -5.87 -5.87 10.66
C THR A 129 -4.99 -7.03 11.17
N LEU A 130 -5.21 -8.25 10.67
CA LEU A 130 -4.41 -9.42 11.03
C LEU A 130 -2.94 -9.24 10.67
N LEU A 131 -2.63 -8.64 9.51
CA LEU A 131 -1.25 -8.32 9.13
C LEU A 131 -0.62 -7.29 10.08
N THR A 132 -1.38 -6.26 10.46
CA THR A 132 -0.96 -5.24 11.43
C THR A 132 -0.70 -5.86 12.81
N ASP A 133 -1.63 -6.70 13.30
CA ASP A 133 -1.51 -7.39 14.60
C ASP A 133 -0.33 -8.38 14.63
N LYS A 134 0.03 -8.96 13.48
CA LYS A 134 1.22 -9.80 13.29
C LYS A 134 2.50 -9.00 13.02
N ALA A 135 2.45 -7.67 13.11
CA ALA A 135 3.57 -6.76 12.91
C ALA A 135 4.31 -6.96 11.56
N VAL A 136 3.57 -7.23 10.49
CA VAL A 136 4.13 -7.36 9.14
C VAL A 136 4.68 -6.01 8.68
N SER A 137 5.99 -5.93 8.45
CA SER A 137 6.65 -4.67 8.05
C SER A 137 6.65 -4.48 6.53
N ALA A 138 5.86 -3.51 6.06
CA ALA A 138 5.83 -3.07 4.66
C ALA A 138 6.81 -1.93 4.37
N SER A 139 8.09 -2.15 4.67
CA SER A 139 9.16 -1.16 4.41
C SER A 139 8.88 0.22 5.02
N GLY A 140 8.25 0.27 6.20
CA GLY A 140 7.90 1.52 6.90
C GLY A 140 6.59 2.19 6.46
N LEU A 141 5.85 1.60 5.51
CA LEU A 141 4.56 2.11 5.06
C LEU A 141 3.39 1.45 5.82
N PRO A 142 2.34 2.21 6.21
CA PRO A 142 1.11 1.63 6.75
C PRO A 142 0.43 0.72 5.72
N LEU A 143 0.00 -0.47 6.17
CA LEU A 143 -0.60 -1.48 5.29
C LEU A 143 -1.96 -1.01 4.74
N GLU A 144 -2.73 -0.31 5.56
CA GLU A 144 -4.01 0.30 5.19
C GLU A 144 -3.83 1.25 4.00
N ARG A 145 -2.76 2.06 4.05
CA ARG A 145 -2.41 2.98 2.99
C ARG A 145 -1.98 2.25 1.73
N ALA A 146 -1.14 1.21 1.85
CA ALA A 146 -0.73 0.40 0.72
C ALA A 146 -1.95 -0.21 -0.02
N VAL A 147 -2.89 -0.79 0.73
CA VAL A 147 -4.15 -1.31 0.18
C VAL A 147 -4.97 -0.20 -0.46
N GLY A 148 -5.12 0.93 0.23
CA GLY A 148 -5.80 2.13 -0.28
C GLY A 148 -5.26 2.60 -1.63
N MET A 149 -3.93 2.68 -1.78
CA MET A 149 -3.27 3.03 -3.04
C MET A 149 -3.68 2.10 -4.18
N ARG A 150 -3.70 0.80 -3.90
CA ARG A 150 -4.07 -0.20 -4.90
C ARG A 150 -5.56 -0.16 -5.25
N LEU A 151 -6.41 0.19 -4.29
CA LEU A 151 -7.85 0.38 -4.52
C LEU A 151 -8.11 1.61 -5.40
N THR A 152 -7.36 2.69 -5.19
CA THR A 152 -7.44 3.91 -6.02
C THR A 152 -6.92 3.68 -7.42
N PHE A 153 -5.75 3.05 -7.56
CA PHE A 153 -5.06 2.90 -8.84
C PHE A 153 -4.97 1.43 -9.25
N ARG A 154 -5.55 1.08 -10.41
CA ARG A 154 -5.46 -0.28 -10.96
C ARG A 154 -4.03 -0.68 -11.35
N GLN A 155 -3.22 0.29 -11.74
CA GLN A 155 -1.80 0.15 -12.08
C GLN A 155 -1.08 1.40 -11.56
N PRO A 156 0.22 1.33 -11.23
CA PRO A 156 0.95 2.53 -10.84
C PRO A 156 0.94 3.54 -12.00
N PRO A 157 0.60 4.81 -11.75
CA PRO A 157 0.65 5.83 -12.79
C PRO A 157 2.08 5.96 -13.34
N PRO A 158 2.25 6.37 -14.60
CA PRO A 158 3.55 6.79 -15.11
C PRO A 158 4.10 7.97 -14.31
N ILE A 159 5.44 8.04 -14.17
CA ILE A 159 6.13 9.15 -13.49
C ILE A 159 5.81 10.51 -14.10
N SER A 160 5.54 10.57 -15.41
CA SER A 160 5.13 11.79 -16.11
C SER A 160 3.81 12.38 -15.59
N CYS A 161 3.01 11.63 -14.85
CA CYS A 161 1.78 12.14 -14.22
C CYS A 161 2.01 12.72 -12.82
N PHE A 162 3.18 12.47 -12.19
CA PHE A 162 3.46 12.90 -10.81
C PHE A 162 3.82 14.39 -10.69
N SER A 163 4.22 14.99 -11.79
CA SER A 163 4.79 16.32 -11.93
C SER A 163 3.94 17.47 -11.38
N ASN A 164 2.63 17.43 -11.67
CA ASN A 164 1.70 18.55 -11.50
C ASN A 164 1.34 18.92 -10.04
N GLN A 165 2.13 18.55 -9.03
CA GLN A 165 1.85 18.65 -7.58
C GLN A 165 0.58 17.89 -7.12
N PHE A 166 -0.37 17.64 -8.02
CA PHE A 166 -1.68 17.07 -7.84
C PHE A 166 -1.63 15.64 -7.34
N LEU A 167 -0.87 14.75 -8.01
CA LEU A 167 -0.77 13.36 -7.56
C LEU A 167 0.07 13.21 -6.27
N PHE A 168 1.05 14.09 -6.06
CA PHE A 168 1.81 14.11 -4.80
C PHE A 168 0.91 14.46 -3.61
N TYR A 169 0.14 15.54 -3.72
CA TYR A 169 -0.75 15.98 -2.64
C TYR A 169 -1.96 15.06 -2.44
N LEU A 170 -2.47 14.45 -3.50
CA LEU A 170 -3.64 13.59 -3.41
C LEU A 170 -3.35 12.17 -2.95
N ASN A 171 -2.11 11.69 -3.09
CA ASN A 171 -1.75 10.32 -2.73
C ASN A 171 -2.19 9.96 -1.30
N LEU A 172 -1.85 10.78 -0.30
CA LEU A 172 -2.19 10.49 1.10
C LEU A 172 -3.70 10.45 1.35
N PRO A 173 -4.46 11.53 1.10
CA PRO A 173 -5.88 11.56 1.44
C PRO A 173 -6.71 10.55 0.64
N VAL A 174 -6.37 10.35 -0.64
CA VAL A 174 -7.13 9.47 -1.51
C VAL A 174 -6.92 8.00 -1.13
N ALA A 175 -5.69 7.59 -0.79
CA ALA A 175 -5.42 6.24 -0.33
C ALA A 175 -6.18 5.90 0.95
N GLN A 176 -6.11 6.81 1.92
CA GLN A 176 -6.78 6.63 3.20
C GLN A 176 -8.29 6.54 3.03
N SER A 177 -8.89 7.49 2.30
CA SER A 177 -10.33 7.49 2.02
C SER A 177 -10.78 6.25 1.24
N ALA A 178 -9.98 5.79 0.27
CA ALA A 178 -10.28 4.56 -0.49
C ALA A 178 -10.26 3.32 0.42
N TYR A 179 -9.27 3.21 1.30
CA TYR A 179 -9.21 2.11 2.27
C TYR A 179 -10.39 2.15 3.25
N GLU A 180 -10.66 3.31 3.85
CA GLU A 180 -11.78 3.48 4.79
C GLU A 180 -13.10 3.14 4.12
N THR A 181 -13.35 3.64 2.91
CA THR A 181 -14.57 3.34 2.15
C THR A 181 -14.70 1.84 1.89
N TRP A 182 -13.65 1.19 1.43
CA TRP A 182 -13.62 -0.26 1.20
C TRP A 182 -13.84 -1.07 2.49
N ALA A 183 -13.23 -0.66 3.60
CA ALA A 183 -13.39 -1.32 4.89
C ALA A 183 -14.81 -1.20 5.45
N HIS A 184 -15.51 -0.09 5.17
CA HIS A 184 -16.88 0.16 5.61
C HIS A 184 -17.96 -0.42 4.69
N MET A 185 -17.62 -0.86 3.47
CA MET A 185 -18.57 -1.54 2.57
C MET A 185 -19.12 -2.87 3.14
N SER A 186 -18.54 -3.39 4.22
CA SER A 186 -19.06 -4.55 4.95
C SER A 186 -19.10 -4.24 6.45
N PRO A 187 -20.22 -3.75 7.02
CA PRO A 187 -20.35 -3.49 8.45
C PRO A 187 -21.30 -4.49 9.16
N PRO A 188 -21.17 -4.73 10.50
CA PRO A 188 -20.00 -4.57 11.38
C PRO A 188 -19.14 -5.85 11.45
N ASN A 189 -17.84 -5.72 11.20
CA ASN A 189 -16.92 -6.86 11.11
C ASN A 189 -16.26 -7.18 12.45
N PHE A 190 -16.35 -8.44 12.87
CA PHE A 190 -15.39 -8.98 13.82
C PHE A 190 -14.02 -9.13 13.15
N SER A 191 -12.95 -9.07 13.94
CA SER A 191 -11.59 -9.30 13.45
C SER A 191 -11.22 -10.79 13.52
N LEU A 192 -10.29 -11.21 12.67
CA LEU A 192 -9.70 -12.54 12.75
C LEU A 192 -8.72 -12.57 13.93
N PRO A 193 -8.83 -13.53 14.86
CA PRO A 193 -7.94 -13.61 16.01
C PRO A 193 -6.51 -13.96 15.57
N PRO A 194 -5.50 -13.11 15.83
CA PRO A 194 -4.14 -13.32 15.32
C PRO A 194 -3.53 -14.65 15.78
N GLU A 195 -3.81 -15.09 17.01
CA GLU A 195 -3.27 -16.33 17.57
C GLU A 195 -3.76 -17.60 16.87
N ARG A 196 -4.85 -17.51 16.11
CA ARG A 196 -5.45 -18.65 15.42
C ARG A 196 -4.97 -18.81 13.99
N PHE A 197 -4.17 -17.86 13.47
CA PHE A 197 -3.70 -17.88 12.09
C PHE A 197 -2.17 -17.75 11.98
N SER A 198 -1.58 -18.55 11.10
CA SER A 198 -0.17 -18.48 10.71
C SER A 198 -0.04 -18.31 9.21
N PHE A 199 0.99 -17.58 8.77
CA PHE A 199 1.36 -17.44 7.37
C PHE A 199 2.82 -17.03 7.26
N GLN A 200 3.39 -17.18 6.07
CA GLN A 200 4.74 -16.72 5.75
C GLN A 200 4.65 -15.49 4.84
N VAL A 201 5.61 -14.57 4.98
CA VAL A 201 5.77 -13.43 4.06
C VAL A 201 6.97 -13.73 3.17
N VAL A 202 6.73 -13.88 1.88
CA VAL A 202 7.76 -14.23 0.88
C VAL A 202 7.98 -13.03 -0.03
N LYS A 203 9.23 -12.53 -0.05
CA LYS A 203 9.65 -11.48 -0.98
C LYS A 203 10.13 -12.15 -2.27
N MET A 204 9.48 -11.81 -3.39
CA MET A 204 9.78 -12.35 -4.73
C MET A 204 10.63 -11.40 -5.54
#